data_AF-Q24WI1-F1
#
_entry.id   AF-Q24WI1-F1
#
_cell.length_a   1.000
_cell.length_b   1.000
_cell.length_c   1.000
_cell.angle_alpha   90.00
_cell.angle_beta   90.00
_cell.angle_gamma   90.00
#
_symmetry.space_group_name_H-M   'P 1'
#
loop_
_entity.id
_entity.type
_entity.pdbx_description
1 polymer ?
#
loop_
_entity_poly.entity_id
_entity_poly.type
_entity_poly.pdbx_seq_one_letter_code
_entity_poly.pdbx_strand_id
1 'polypeptide(L)' 'MSRRNRSAGILPKSVLDEFKMEVASELGLTEQIQTKGWANMTSRDCGHVGGRIGGSMVKAMIRRAEESLKNDTL' A
#
# COMPACT_ATOMS: atom_id res chain seq x y z
N MET A 1 24.13 -12.13 -7.91
CA MET A 1 23.46 -11.12 -7.05
C MET A 1 22.40 -10.40 -7.88
N SER A 2 21.13 -10.63 -7.59
CA SER A 2 20.01 -10.06 -8.36
C SER A 2 19.90 -8.55 -8.13
N ARG A 3 19.90 -7.77 -9.22
CA ARG A 3 19.65 -6.33 -9.21
C ARG A 3 18.20 -6.10 -8.78
N ARG A 4 17.99 -5.74 -7.52
CA ARG A 4 16.70 -5.22 -7.05
C ARG A 4 16.44 -3.90 -7.78
N ASN A 5 15.65 -3.95 -8.85
CA ASN A 5 15.08 -2.77 -9.46
C ASN A 5 14.12 -2.16 -8.43
N ARG A 6 14.64 -1.27 -7.58
CA ARG A 6 13.81 -0.42 -6.72
C ARG A 6 13.15 0.58 -7.68
N SER A 7 12.07 0.17 -8.35
CA SER A 7 11.14 1.16 -8.87
C SER A 7 10.80 2.05 -7.68
N ALA A 8 10.99 3.36 -7.85
CA ALA A 8 10.43 4.30 -6.90
C ALA A 8 8.95 3.92 -6.74
N GLY A 9 8.52 3.68 -5.50
CA GLY A 9 7.13 3.32 -5.24
C GLY A 9 6.19 4.31 -5.92
N ILE A 10 4.99 3.85 -6.31
CA ILE A 10 3.96 4.71 -6.92
C ILE A 10 3.66 5.94 -6.06
N LEU A 11 3.87 5.84 -4.74
CA LEU A 11 3.71 6.91 -3.77
C LEU A 11 5.05 7.24 -3.09
N PRO A 12 5.24 8.51 -2.67
CA PRO A 12 6.30 8.89 -1.76
C PRO A 12 6.27 8.05 -0.48
N LYS A 13 7.44 7.81 0.11
CA LYS A 13 7.57 6.98 1.32
C LYS A 13 6.72 7.51 2.48
N SER A 14 6.68 8.83 2.69
CA SER A 14 5.89 9.46 3.76
C SER A 14 4.39 9.15 3.62
N VAL A 15 3.83 9.35 2.42
CA VAL A 15 2.43 9.06 2.11
C VAL A 15 2.13 7.58 2.29
N LEU A 16 3.04 6.70 1.86
CA LEU A 16 2.88 5.26 2.05
C LEU A 16 2.89 4.87 3.53
N ASP A 17 3.73 5.49 4.35
CA ASP A 17 3.83 5.20 5.77
C ASP A 17 2.59 5.71 6.53
N GLU A 18 2.03 6.87 6.15
CA GLU A 18 0.73 7.35 6.66
C GLU A 18 -0.40 6.35 6.34
N PHE A 19 -0.51 5.90 5.09
CA PHE A 19 -1.53 4.91 4.71
C PHE A 19 -1.38 3.58 5.45
N LYS A 20 -0.16 3.12 5.70
CA LYS A 20 0.06 1.92 6.52
C LYS A 20 -0.51 2.08 7.92
N MET A 21 -0.32 3.25 8.54
CA MET A 21 -0.81 3.52 9.88
C MET A 21 -2.34 3.69 9.91
N GLU A 22 -2.93 4.34 8.90
CA GLU A 22 -4.38 4.45 8.74
C GLU A 22 -5.03 3.07 8.62
N VAL A 23 -4.56 2.24 7.68
CA VAL A 23 -5.09 0.88 7.47
C VAL A 23 -4.84 0.00 8.70
N ALA A 24 -3.70 0.15 9.37
CA ALA A 24 -3.44 -0.55 10.62
C ALA A 24 -4.43 -0.17 11.74
N SER A 25 -4.83 1.11 11.79
CA SER A 25 -5.83 1.61 12.73
C SER A 25 -7.20 1.00 12.48
N GLU A 26 -7.64 0.93 11.22
CA GLU A 26 -8.89 0.27 10.85
C GLU A 26 -8.90 -1.22 11.18
N LEU A 27 -7.73 -1.87 11.11
CA LEU A 27 -7.56 -3.30 11.39
C LEU A 27 -7.32 -3.59 12.88
N GLY A 28 -7.20 -2.58 13.74
CA GLY A 28 -6.91 -2.76 15.17
C GLY A 28 -5.49 -3.26 15.45
N LEU A 29 -4.54 -3.04 14.53
CA LEU A 29 -3.16 -3.51 14.63
C LEU A 29 -2.20 -2.44 15.18
N THR A 30 -2.66 -1.21 15.35
CA THR A 30 -1.83 -0.05 15.74
C THR A 30 -1.02 -0.28 17.02
N GLU A 31 -1.64 -0.81 18.08
CA GLU A 31 -0.95 -1.05 19.35
C GLU A 31 0.17 -2.09 19.20
N GLN A 32 -0.07 -3.14 18.41
CA GLN A 32 0.92 -4.17 18.14
C GLN A 32 2.09 -3.62 17.32
N ILE A 33 1.83 -2.73 16.36
CA ILE A 33 2.85 -2.05 15.58
C ILE A 33 3.69 -1.13 16.46
N GLN A 34 3.06 -0.37 17.37
CA GLN A 34 3.77 0.54 18.26
C GLN A 34 4.63 -0.19 19.29
N THR A 35 4.15 -1.32 19.83
CA THR A 35 4.85 -2.09 20.86
C THR A 35 5.92 -3.01 20.30
N LYS A 36 5.64 -3.71 19.20
CA LYS A 36 6.54 -4.73 18.63
C LYS A 36 7.33 -4.21 17.43
N GLY A 37 6.82 -3.19 16.74
CA GLY A 37 7.35 -2.76 15.44
C GLY A 37 6.94 -3.70 14.30
N TRP A 38 6.94 -3.17 13.08
CA TRP A 38 6.60 -3.92 11.86
C TRP A 38 7.45 -5.18 11.65
N ALA A 39 8.71 -5.19 12.11
CA ALA A 39 9.62 -6.31 11.93
C ALA A 39 9.24 -7.55 12.77
N ASN A 40 8.53 -7.35 13.88
CA ASN A 40 8.13 -8.40 14.80
C ASN A 40 6.64 -8.76 14.69
N MET A 41 5.96 -8.23 13.67
CA MET A 41 4.59 -8.61 13.35
C MET A 41 4.53 -9.93 12.59
N THR A 42 3.39 -10.62 12.67
CA THR A 42 3.18 -11.83 11.87
C THR A 42 3.10 -11.46 10.38
N SER A 43 3.62 -12.34 9.52
CA SER A 43 3.52 -12.15 8.07
C SER A 43 2.06 -12.04 7.59
N ARG A 44 1.12 -12.66 8.31
CA ARG A 44 -0.31 -12.58 8.04
C ARG A 44 -0.86 -11.16 8.26
N ASP A 45 -0.48 -10.52 9.37
CA ASP A 45 -0.97 -9.19 9.70
C ASP A 45 -0.33 -8.13 8.79
N CYS A 46 0.97 -8.23 8.54
CA CYS A 46 1.66 -7.42 7.55
C CYS A 46 1.05 -7.59 6.14
N GLY A 47 0.69 -8.82 5.78
CA GLY A 47 0.01 -9.14 4.52
C GLY A 47 -1.40 -8.54 4.44
N HIS A 48 -2.15 -8.52 5.55
CA HIS A 48 -3.48 -7.91 5.60
C HIS A 48 -3.42 -6.40 5.35
N VAL A 49 -2.50 -5.70 6.02
CA VAL A 49 -2.27 -4.26 5.82
C VAL A 49 -1.80 -3.99 4.40
N GLY A 50 -0.74 -4.67 3.95
CA GLY A 50 -0.17 -4.48 2.61
C GLY A 50 -1.14 -4.82 1.48
N GLY A 51 -1.96 -5.86 1.66
CA GLY A 51 -2.98 -6.29 0.71
C GLY A 51 -4.11 -5.26 0.55
N ARG A 52 -4.57 -4.65 1.65
CA ARG A 52 -5.58 -3.57 1.57
C ARG A 52 -5.04 -2.34 0.85
N ILE A 53 -3.82 -1.91 1.17
CA ILE A 53 -3.18 -0.75 0.53
C ILE A 53 -2.97 -1.02 -0.96
N GLY A 54 -2.30 -2.14 -1.29
CA GLY A 54 -1.97 -2.49 -2.67
C GLY A 54 -3.21 -2.71 -3.52
N GLY A 55 -4.22 -3.42 -2.99
CA GLY A 55 -5.47 -3.70 -3.70
C GLY A 55 -6.25 -2.43 -4.03
N SER A 56 -6.40 -1.51 -3.06
CA SER A 56 -7.08 -0.23 -3.29
C SER A 56 -6.33 0.66 -4.28
N MET A 57 -5.00 0.71 -4.19
CA MET A 57 -4.17 1.49 -5.11
C MET A 57 -4.27 0.96 -6.55
N VAL A 58 -4.17 -0.35 -6.75
CA VAL A 58 -4.29 -0.97 -8.08
C VAL A 58 -5.67 -0.72 -8.69
N LYS A 59 -6.75 -0.85 -7.91
CA LYS A 59 -8.11 -0.52 -8.40
C LYS A 59 -8.23 0.93 -8.84
N ALA A 60 -7.68 1.87 -8.05
CA ALA A 60 -7.70 3.29 -8.39
C ALA A 60 -6.90 3.59 -9.67
N MET A 61 -5.74 2.95 -9.86
CA MET A 61 -4.94 3.08 -11.08
C MET A 61 -5.67 2.57 -12.32
N ILE A 62 -6.29 1.39 -12.23
CA ILE A 62 -7.06 0.81 -13.34
C ILE A 62 -8.20 1.75 -13.73
N ARG A 63 -8.99 2.21 -12.74
CA ARG A 63 -10.09 3.14 -12.97
C ARG A 63 -9.63 4.41 -13.69
N ARG A 64 -8.51 5.01 -13.26
CA ARG A 64 -7.97 6.24 -13.87
C ARG A 64 -7.45 6.01 -15.29
N ALA A 65 -6.87 4.84 -15.56
CA ALA A 65 -6.44 4.45 -16.90
C ALA A 65 -7.65 4.27 -17.83
N GLU A 66 -8.71 3.60 -17.38
CA GLU A 66 -9.98 3.47 -18.12
C GLU A 66 -10.61 4.84 -18.42
N GLU A 67 -10.63 5.75 -17.44
CA GLU A 67 -11.11 7.13 -17.63
C GLU A 67 -10.27 7.88 -18.67
N SER A 68 -8.95 7.73 -18.64
CA SER A 68 -8.04 8.37 -19.61
C SER A 68 -8.28 7.86 -21.04
N LEU A 69 -8.44 6.54 -21.21
CA LEU A 69 -8.74 5.94 -22.52
C LEU A 69 -10.09 6.41 -23.08
N LYS A 70 -11.10 6.56 -22.24
CA LYS A 70 -12.40 7.12 -22.64
C LYS A 70 -12.29 8.58 -23.08
N ASN A 71 -11.44 9.35 -22.39
CA ASN A 71 -11.23 10.77 -22.71
C ASN A 71 -10.35 11.00 -23.94
N ASP A 72 -9.46 10.05 -24.29
CA ASP A 72 -8.61 10.09 -25.49
C ASP A 72 -9.35 9.75 -26.80
N THR A 73 -10.64 9.36 -26.75
CA THR A 73 -11.42 8.98 -27.95
C THR A 73 -12.20 10.16 -28.57
N LEU A 74 -11.65 11.38 -28.54
CA LEU A 74 -12.17 12.60 -29.18
C LEU A 74 -11.08 13.27 -30.04
#